data_AF-A0A432E1N5-F1
#
_entry.id   AF-A0A432E1N5-F1
#
_cell.length_a   1.000
_cell.length_b   1.000
_cell.length_c   1.000
_cell.angle_alpha   90.00
_cell.angle_beta   90.00
_cell.angle_gamma   90.00
#
_symmetry.space_group_name_H-M   'P 1'
#
loop_
_entity.id
_entity.type
_entity.pdbx_description
1 polymer ?
#
loop_
_entity_poly.entity_id
_entity_poly.type
_entity_poly.pdbx_seq_one_letter_code
_entity_poly.pdbx_strand_id
1 'polypeptide(L)' 'MSSKLLPNFYIAGEVLNIDAVTGGFNFQACWSEGWLIAQDLNTL' A
#
# COMPACT_ATOMS: atom_id res chain seq x y z
N MET A 1 4.99 2.46 1.74
CA MET A 1 4.03 1.89 2.70
C MET A 1 4.75 1.01 3.74
N SER A 2 5.79 1.55 4.39
CA SER A 2 6.65 0.80 5.31
C SER A 2 6.09 0.80 6.73
N SER A 3 6.34 -0.29 7.46
CA SER A 3 6.01 -0.41 8.88
C SER A 3 6.93 0.46 9.71
N LYS A 4 6.36 1.09 10.73
CA LYS A 4 7.10 1.88 11.73
C LYS A 4 7.73 1.03 12.84
N LEU A 5 7.28 -0.21 12.99
CA LEU A 5 7.69 -1.11 14.08
C LEU A 5 8.64 -2.22 13.62
N LEU A 6 8.48 -2.67 12.37
CA LEU A 6 9.27 -3.74 11.79
C LEU A 6 10.00 -3.22 10.54
N PRO A 7 11.33 -3.04 10.59
CA PRO A 7 12.11 -2.60 9.44
C PRO A 7 11.95 -3.54 8.24
N ASN A 8 12.01 -2.99 7.03
CA ASN A 8 11.89 -3.71 5.75
C ASN A 8 10.60 -4.52 5.59
N PHE A 9 9.55 -4.18 6.34
CA PHE A 9 8.24 -4.80 6.22
C PHE A 9 7.22 -3.80 5.67
N TYR A 10 6.47 -4.24 4.66
CA TYR A 10 5.52 -3.41 3.93
C TYR A 10 4.16 -4.08 3.87
N ILE A 11 3.11 -3.27 3.84
CA ILE A 11 1.73 -3.73 3.69
C ILE A 11 1.04 -2.82 2.66
N ALA A 12 0.21 -3.41 1.79
CA ALA A 12 -0.66 -2.70 0.86
C ALA A 12 -1.96 -3.49 0.66
N GLY A 13 -2.99 -2.82 0.16
CA GLY A 13 -4.30 -3.40 -0.14
C GLY A 13 -5.21 -3.47 1.10
N GLU A 14 -6.28 -4.25 0.95
CA GLU A 14 -7.42 -4.32 1.89
C GLU A 14 -7.10 -4.93 3.26
N VAL A 15 -5.86 -5.39 3.47
CA VAL A 15 -5.36 -5.78 4.80
C VAL A 15 -5.09 -4.54 5.68
N LEU A 16 -4.92 -3.36 5.08
CA LEU A 16 -4.88 -2.09 5.80
C LEU A 16 -6.28 -1.69 6.24
N ASN A 17 -6.37 -0.93 7.33
CA ASN A 17 -7.64 -0.34 7.78
C ASN A 17 -8.00 0.89 6.92
N ILE A 18 -8.18 0.65 5.62
CA ILE A 18 -8.57 1.61 4.59
C ILE A 18 -9.71 0.95 3.83
N ASP A 19 -10.83 1.66 3.70
CA ASP A 19 -11.98 1.21 2.95
C ASP A 19 -12.54 2.38 2.15
N ALA A 20 -13.20 2.06 1.04
CA ALA A 20 -13.77 3.02 0.13
C ALA A 20 -15.14 2.56 -0.38
N VAL A 21 -15.93 3.50 -0.87
CA VAL A 21 -17.21 3.17 -1.51
C VAL A 21 -16.99 2.32 -2.76
N THR A 22 -18.03 1.59 -3.19
CA THR A 22 -18.00 0.87 -4.46
C THR A 22 -17.75 1.80 -5.65
N GLY A 23 -17.20 1.28 -6.74
CA GLY A 23 -16.82 2.07 -7.92
C GLY A 23 -15.33 2.00 -8.28
N GLY A 24 -14.61 1.04 -7.71
CA GLY A 24 -13.20 0.79 -8.03
C GLY A 24 -12.19 1.54 -7.15
N PHE A 25 -12.63 2.27 -6.13
CA PHE A 25 -11.75 3.02 -5.24
C PHE A 25 -10.82 2.11 -4.41
N ASN A 26 -11.29 0.94 -3.97
CA ASN A 26 -10.44 -0.05 -3.29
C ASN A 26 -9.35 -0.59 -4.22
N PHE A 27 -9.65 -0.76 -5.53
CA PHE A 27 -8.63 -1.09 -6.51
C PHE A 27 -7.61 0.05 -6.66
N GLN A 28 -8.09 1.30 -6.82
CA GLN A 28 -7.20 2.45 -6.91
C GLN A 28 -6.27 2.57 -5.69
N ALA A 29 -6.78 2.35 -4.48
CA ALA A 29 -5.97 2.33 -3.26
C ALA A 29 -4.91 1.23 -3.31
N CYS A 30 -5.31 -0.02 -3.56
CA CYS A 30 -4.41 -1.17 -3.68
C CYS A 30 -3.29 -0.94 -4.71
N TRP A 31 -3.60 -0.41 -5.88
CA TRP A 31 -2.61 -0.16 -6.94
C TRP A 31 -1.65 0.97 -6.58
N SER A 32 -2.16 2.08 -6.05
CA SER A 32 -1.34 3.22 -5.62
C SER A 32 -0.36 2.82 -4.51
N GLU A 33 -0.83 2.05 -3.53
CA GLU A 33 0.00 1.59 -2.40
C GLU A 33 1.10 0.61 -2.86
N GLY A 34 0.74 -0.34 -3.72
CA GLY A 34 1.71 -1.25 -4.33
C GLY A 34 2.78 -0.49 -5.14
N TRP A 35 2.37 0.52 -5.90
CA TRP A 35 3.29 1.40 -6.62
C TRP A 35 4.23 2.14 -5.67
N LEU A 36 3.72 2.68 -4.55
CA LEU A 36 4.56 3.34 -3.54
C LEU A 36 5.58 2.39 -2.89
N ILE A 37 5.22 1.12 -2.66
CA ILE A 37 6.17 0.11 -2.18
C ILE A 37 7.25 -0.13 -3.23
N ALA A 38 6.88 -0.34 -4.49
CA ALA A 38 7.84 -0.57 -5.57
C ALA A 38 8.79 0.62 -5.76
N GLN A 39 8.28 1.86 -5.68
CA GLN A 39 9.12 3.06 -5.74
C GLN A 39 10.14 3.08 -4.60
N ASP A 40 9.71 2.84 -3.36
CA ASP A 40 10.59 2.84 -2.19
C ASP A 40 11.68 1.77 -2.28
N LEU A 41 11.31 0.55 -2.70
CA LEU A 41 12.24 -0.56 -2.90
C LEU A 41 13.25 -0.33 -4.03
N ASN A 42 12.85 0.41 -5.08
CA ASN A 42 13.72 0.73 -6.22
C ASN A 42 14.55 2.01 -6.02
N THR A 43 14.28 2.77 -4.95
CA THR A 43 15.11 3.92 -4.54
C THR A 43 16.25 3.57 -3.58
N LEU A 44 16.34 2.29 -3.15
CA LEU A 44 17.55 1.67 -2.59
C LEU A 44 18.49 1.20 -3.71
#